data_AF-A0A0J1IKQ9-F1
#
_entry.id   AF-A0A0J1IKQ9-F1
#
_cell.length_a   1.000
_cell.length_b   1.000
_cell.length_c   1.000
_cell.angle_alpha   90.00
_cell.angle_beta   90.00
_cell.angle_gamma   90.00
#
_symmetry.space_group_name_H-M   'P 1'
#
loop_
_entity.id
_entity.type
_entity.pdbx_description
1 polymer ?
#
loop_
_entity_poly.entity_id
_entity_poly.type
_entity_poly.pdbx_seq_one_letter_code
_entity_poly.pdbx_strand_id
1 'polypeptide(L)'
;MKTIFLLNYGSDLEHERIDTLVKEMLMPFRNLGYDKINKNISKNPDVKLIIDTFDINKEKHIENLYYLEEFYITDKQFERFKEEFTKFNGQHLYCRPNHRGHYYINIDNTEYTTRVFVTLDNTELVVVDDESIYNDDLRRKVYHLLENFQSLEISLDKVPNYEDREKIVQK
;
A
#
# COMPACT_ATOMS: atom_id res chain seq x y z
N MET A 1 -19.12 2.17 -11.30
CA MET A 1 -17.67 2.39 -11.15
C MET A 1 -17.19 1.66 -9.91
N LYS A 2 -16.19 0.78 -10.04
CA LYS A 2 -15.55 0.07 -8.91
C LYS A 2 -14.36 0.89 -8.39
N THR A 3 -14.11 0.83 -7.09
CA THR A 3 -12.89 1.42 -6.49
C THR A 3 -11.90 0.31 -6.20
N ILE A 4 -10.67 0.47 -6.69
CA ILE A 4 -9.58 -0.49 -6.51
C ILE A 4 -8.44 0.26 -5.84
N PHE A 5 -7.94 -0.28 -4.73
CA PHE A 5 -6.67 0.14 -4.15
C PHE A 5 -5.66 -0.98 -4.38
N LEU A 6 -4.61 -0.66 -5.14
CA LEU A 6 -3.51 -1.57 -5.43
C LEU A 6 -2.27 -1.14 -4.63
N LEU A 7 -1.76 -2.04 -3.80
CA LEU A 7 -0.54 -1.85 -3.04
C LEU A 7 0.58 -2.70 -3.67
N ASN A 8 1.73 -2.10 -3.96
CA ASN A 8 2.96 -2.87 -4.15
C ASN A 8 3.80 -2.83 -2.87
N TYR A 9 4.03 -3.98 -2.27
CA TYR A 9 4.67 -4.13 -0.96
C TYR A 9 5.87 -5.09 -1.05
N GLY A 10 7.02 -4.71 -0.50
CA GLY A 10 8.21 -5.57 -0.51
C GLY A 10 9.48 -4.82 -0.17
N SER A 11 10.65 -5.43 -0.37
CA SER A 11 11.96 -4.78 -0.21
C SER A 11 12.57 -4.44 -1.56
N ASP A 12 13.23 -3.29 -1.63
CA ASP A 12 14.00 -2.84 -2.79
C ASP A 12 13.15 -2.74 -4.06
N LEU A 13 11.98 -2.13 -3.93
CA LEU A 13 11.03 -1.97 -5.03
C LEU A 13 11.63 -1.12 -6.16
N GLU A 14 11.25 -1.43 -7.39
CA GLU A 14 11.72 -0.73 -8.60
C GLU A 14 11.03 0.64 -8.81
N HIS A 15 11.13 1.55 -7.82
CA HIS A 15 10.39 2.82 -7.75
C HIS A 15 10.47 3.66 -9.02
N GLU A 16 11.63 3.82 -9.64
CA GLU A 16 11.79 4.60 -10.88
C GLU A 16 11.00 4.03 -12.06
N ARG A 17 10.96 2.69 -12.17
CA ARG A 17 10.21 1.99 -13.22
C ARG A 17 8.71 2.05 -12.94
N ILE A 18 8.31 1.92 -11.67
CA ILE A 18 6.92 2.06 -11.24
C ILE A 18 6.43 3.50 -11.52
N ASP A 19 7.22 4.52 -11.16
CA ASP A 19 6.89 5.93 -11.42
C ASP A 19 6.72 6.21 -12.90
N THR A 20 7.62 5.68 -13.73
CA THR A 20 7.51 5.78 -15.19
C THR A 20 6.21 5.15 -15.69
N LEU A 21 5.85 3.94 -15.23
CA LEU A 21 4.60 3.28 -15.62
C LEU A 21 3.37 4.10 -15.22
N VAL A 22 3.32 4.58 -13.98
CA VAL A 22 2.21 5.40 -13.47
C VAL A 22 2.09 6.70 -14.27
N LYS A 23 3.20 7.37 -14.56
CA LYS A 23 3.24 8.59 -15.37
C LYS A 23 2.75 8.36 -16.79
N GLU A 24 3.15 7.28 -17.43
CA GLU A 24 2.77 6.99 -18.81
C GLU A 24 1.31 6.53 -18.94
N MET A 25 0.86 5.68 -18.01
CA MET A 25 -0.43 4.99 -18.16
C MET A 25 -1.57 5.60 -17.36
N LEU A 26 -1.30 6.27 -16.24
CA LEU A 26 -2.34 6.70 -15.29
C LEU A 26 -2.42 8.22 -15.13
N MET A 27 -1.29 8.93 -15.07
CA MET A 27 -1.28 10.39 -14.88
C MET A 27 -2.14 11.18 -15.87
N PRO A 28 -2.28 10.78 -17.16
CA PRO A 28 -3.21 11.44 -18.07
C PRO A 28 -4.67 11.41 -17.60
N PHE A 29 -5.05 10.45 -16.76
CA PHE A 29 -6.41 10.18 -16.26
C PHE A 29 -6.59 10.50 -14.76
N ARG A 30 -5.63 11.23 -14.18
CA ARG A 30 -5.65 11.66 -12.79
C ARG A 30 -6.77 12.68 -12.52
N ASN A 31 -7.40 12.56 -11.36
CA ASN A 31 -8.30 13.58 -10.81
C ASN A 31 -7.53 14.86 -10.47
N LEU A 32 -8.00 16.00 -10.98
CA LEU A 32 -7.33 17.29 -10.78
C LEU A 32 -7.93 18.10 -9.61
N GLY A 33 -8.91 17.54 -8.90
CA GLY A 33 -9.59 18.19 -7.77
C GLY A 33 -10.79 19.05 -8.19
N TYR A 34 -11.40 19.69 -7.19
CA TYR A 34 -12.77 20.22 -7.24
C TYR A 34 -13.11 21.16 -8.41
N ASP A 35 -12.15 21.96 -8.88
CA ASP A 35 -12.42 23.00 -9.90
C ASP A 35 -11.83 22.69 -11.28
N LYS A 36 -11.14 21.54 -11.44
CA LYS A 36 -10.41 21.22 -12.67
C LYS A 36 -10.96 19.95 -13.30
N ILE A 37 -11.52 20.10 -14.52
CA ILE A 37 -11.98 18.97 -15.32
C ILE A 37 -10.81 18.41 -16.13
N ASN A 38 -10.45 17.15 -15.89
CA ASN A 38 -9.54 16.43 -16.78
C ASN A 38 -10.32 15.84 -17.97
N LYS A 39 -10.07 16.36 -19.17
CA LYS A 39 -10.77 15.97 -20.40
C LYS A 39 -10.45 14.54 -20.88
N ASN A 40 -9.36 13.95 -20.39
CA ASN A 40 -8.97 12.59 -20.76
C ASN A 40 -9.77 11.53 -19.98
N ILE A 41 -10.38 11.90 -18.84
CA ILE A 41 -11.23 11.01 -18.08
C ILE A 41 -12.53 10.76 -18.86
N SER A 42 -12.89 9.49 -19.04
CA SER A 42 -14.17 9.10 -19.63
C SER A 42 -15.34 9.74 -18.87
N LYS A 43 -16.41 10.13 -19.58
CA LYS A 43 -17.65 10.58 -18.92
C LYS A 43 -18.25 9.50 -18.01
N ASN A 44 -18.02 8.24 -18.34
CA ASN A 44 -18.43 7.07 -17.57
C ASN A 44 -17.19 6.18 -17.34
N PRO A 45 -16.38 6.46 -16.31
CA PRO A 45 -15.25 5.61 -15.95
C PRO A 45 -15.72 4.32 -15.27
N ASP A 46 -15.04 3.21 -15.57
CA ASP A 46 -15.36 1.91 -14.99
C ASP A 46 -14.67 1.73 -13.63
N VAL A 47 -13.45 2.29 -13.49
CA VAL A 47 -12.55 2.09 -12.36
C VAL A 47 -12.09 3.43 -11.79
N LYS A 48 -12.21 3.58 -10.47
CA LYS A 48 -11.44 4.52 -9.65
C LYS A 48 -10.27 3.75 -9.05
N LEU A 49 -9.07 4.00 -9.55
CA LEU A 49 -7.84 3.34 -9.11
C LEU A 49 -7.06 4.24 -8.17
N ILE A 50 -6.64 3.69 -7.04
CA ILE A 50 -5.68 4.26 -6.08
C ILE A 50 -4.49 3.30 -6.05
N ILE A 51 -3.28 3.85 -6.04
CA ILE A 51 -2.05 3.04 -5.97
C ILE A 51 -1.16 3.58 -4.86
N ASP A 52 -0.55 2.68 -4.13
CA ASP A 52 0.52 3.01 -3.21
C ASP A 52 1.67 1.99 -3.31
N THR A 53 2.84 2.42 -2.86
CA THR A 53 3.99 1.54 -2.70
C THR A 53 4.44 1.57 -1.26
N PHE A 54 4.83 0.42 -0.72
CA PHE A 54 5.42 0.35 0.62
C PHE A 54 6.70 -0.47 0.56
N ASP A 55 7.83 0.25 0.52
CA ASP A 55 9.15 -0.38 0.57
C ASP A 55 9.59 -0.61 2.01
N ILE A 56 9.89 -1.86 2.34
CA ILE A 56 10.38 -2.27 3.65
C ILE A 56 11.80 -1.72 3.88
N ASN A 57 12.60 -1.62 2.81
CA ASN A 57 13.91 -0.99 2.86
C ASN A 57 13.75 0.52 3.10
N LYS A 58 14.06 0.95 4.34
CA LYS A 58 13.93 2.35 4.77
C LYS A 58 14.70 3.32 3.88
N GLU A 59 15.87 2.91 3.37
CA GLU A 59 16.74 3.77 2.56
C GLU A 59 16.17 4.00 1.14
N LYS A 60 15.21 3.18 0.71
CA LYS A 60 14.49 3.32 -0.56
C LYS A 60 13.02 3.69 -0.41
N HIS A 61 12.51 3.74 0.81
CA HIS A 61 11.11 4.03 1.06
C HIS A 61 10.75 5.44 0.58
N ILE A 62 9.79 5.51 -0.34
CA ILE A 62 9.19 6.77 -0.81
C ILE A 62 7.77 6.81 -0.29
N GLU A 63 7.54 7.64 0.73
CA GLU A 63 6.24 7.65 1.41
C GLU A 63 5.16 8.28 0.50
N ASN A 64 4.02 7.58 0.36
CA ASN A 64 2.78 8.09 -0.21
C ASN A 64 2.89 8.68 -1.63
N LEU A 65 3.83 8.22 -2.48
CA LEU A 65 4.16 8.84 -3.77
C LEU A 65 2.92 9.04 -4.69
N TYR A 66 1.93 8.14 -4.62
CA TYR A 66 0.65 8.28 -5.35
C TYR A 66 -0.60 7.98 -4.52
N TYR A 67 -0.47 7.77 -3.21
CA TYR A 67 -1.59 7.34 -2.36
C TYR A 67 -2.77 8.32 -2.41
N LEU A 68 -2.49 9.62 -2.48
CA LEU A 68 -3.51 10.66 -2.54
C LEU A 68 -4.07 10.86 -3.96
N GLU A 69 -3.54 10.14 -4.95
CA GLU A 69 -3.95 10.25 -6.33
C GLU A 69 -5.07 9.28 -6.67
N GLU A 70 -6.07 9.82 -7.37
CA GLU A 70 -7.19 9.04 -7.88
C GLU A 70 -7.16 9.05 -9.40
N PHE A 71 -7.12 7.86 -10.00
CA PHE A 71 -7.14 7.71 -11.45
C PHE A 71 -8.48 7.14 -11.90
N TYR A 72 -9.11 7.77 -12.88
CA TYR A 72 -10.42 7.38 -13.38
C TYR A 72 -10.28 6.81 -14.79
N ILE A 73 -10.33 5.48 -14.90
CA ILE A 73 -9.97 4.74 -16.12
C ILE A 73 -11.06 3.74 -16.50
N THR A 74 -11.01 3.25 -17.75
CA THR A 74 -11.84 2.15 -18.25
C THR A 74 -11.28 0.79 -17.81
N ASP A 75 -12.11 -0.26 -17.86
CA ASP A 75 -11.67 -1.62 -17.54
C ASP A 75 -10.49 -2.07 -18.44
N LYS A 76 -10.53 -1.74 -19.73
CA LYS A 76 -9.44 -2.07 -20.66
C LYS A 76 -8.11 -1.40 -20.28
N GLN A 77 -8.16 -0.15 -19.81
CA GLN A 77 -6.96 0.55 -19.34
C GLN A 77 -6.44 -0.06 -18.04
N PHE A 78 -7.34 -0.43 -17.13
CA PHE A 78 -6.98 -1.08 -15.87
C PHE A 78 -6.29 -2.43 -16.10
N GLU A 79 -6.86 -3.32 -16.91
CA GLU A 79 -6.26 -4.64 -17.16
C GLU A 79 -4.85 -4.50 -17.79
N ARG A 80 -4.69 -3.59 -18.77
CA ARG A 80 -3.37 -3.32 -19.36
C ARG A 80 -2.37 -2.79 -18.32
N PHE A 81 -2.80 -1.87 -17.45
CA PHE A 81 -1.94 -1.34 -16.40
C PHE A 81 -1.51 -2.44 -15.43
N LYS A 82 -2.46 -3.27 -15.00
CA LYS A 82 -2.22 -4.40 -14.10
C LYS A 82 -1.22 -5.40 -14.70
N GLU A 83 -1.38 -5.77 -15.96
CA GLU A 83 -0.45 -6.67 -16.66
C GLU A 83 0.99 -6.16 -16.63
N GLU A 84 1.23 -4.87 -16.82
CA GLU A 84 2.56 -4.28 -16.71
C GLU A 84 3.04 -4.14 -15.27
N PHE A 85 2.15 -3.72 -14.37
CA PHE A 85 2.47 -3.49 -12.95
C PHE A 85 2.92 -4.77 -12.24
N THR A 86 2.27 -5.90 -12.52
CA THR A 86 2.61 -7.21 -11.92
C THR A 86 3.97 -7.78 -12.35
N LYS A 87 4.66 -7.14 -13.31
CA LYS A 87 6.02 -7.53 -13.71
C LYS A 87 7.10 -6.97 -12.77
N PHE A 88 6.77 -5.98 -11.95
CA PHE A 88 7.69 -5.44 -10.95
C PHE A 88 7.81 -6.37 -9.75
N ASN A 89 8.96 -6.31 -9.08
CA ASN A 89 9.18 -7.01 -7.83
C ASN A 89 8.23 -6.53 -6.71
N GLY A 90 8.17 -7.33 -5.64
CA GLY A 90 7.24 -7.14 -4.54
C GLY A 90 5.94 -7.94 -4.70
N GLN A 91 5.09 -7.82 -3.69
CA GLN A 91 3.76 -8.38 -3.63
C GLN A 91 2.74 -7.34 -4.08
N HIS A 92 1.81 -7.78 -4.93
CA HIS A 92 0.77 -6.94 -5.51
C HIS A 92 -0.56 -7.25 -4.85
N LEU A 93 -0.96 -6.42 -3.89
CA LEU A 93 -2.13 -6.66 -3.04
C LEU A 93 -3.31 -5.77 -3.45
N TYR A 94 -4.49 -6.38 -3.48
CA TYR A 94 -5.75 -5.64 -3.59
C TYR A 94 -6.23 -5.30 -2.19
N CYS A 95 -6.25 -4.02 -1.87
CA CYS A 95 -6.58 -3.53 -0.55
C CYS A 95 -7.94 -2.81 -0.52
N ARG A 96 -8.49 -2.65 0.69
CA ARG A 96 -9.66 -1.83 0.94
C ARG A 96 -9.24 -0.35 0.96
N PRO A 97 -9.75 0.51 0.06
CA PRO A 97 -9.30 1.90 -0.08
C PRO A 97 -9.54 2.78 1.16
N ASN A 98 -10.43 2.38 2.06
CA ASN A 98 -10.80 3.14 3.27
C ASN A 98 -10.40 2.43 4.56
N HIS A 99 -9.49 1.45 4.49
CA HIS A 99 -9.01 0.75 5.67
C HIS A 99 -7.52 1.03 5.86
N ARG A 100 -7.23 2.07 6.64
CA ARG A 100 -5.90 2.37 7.15
C ARG A 100 -5.97 2.32 8.67
N GLY A 101 -5.30 1.32 9.24
CA GLY A 101 -5.17 1.14 10.67
C GLY A 101 -3.74 1.43 11.10
N HIS A 102 -3.57 1.67 12.40
CA HIS A 102 -2.27 1.73 13.03
C HIS A 102 -2.34 0.97 14.36
N TYR A 103 -1.27 0.23 14.67
CA TYR A 103 -1.06 -0.35 15.99
C TYR A 103 0.16 0.28 16.63
N TYR A 104 0.14 0.35 17.96
CA TYR A 104 1.30 0.69 18.78
C TYR A 104 1.86 -0.60 19.38
N ILE A 105 3.16 -0.83 19.18
CA ILE A 105 3.87 -2.03 19.62
C ILE A 105 4.91 -1.64 20.65
N ASN A 106 4.97 -2.33 21.78
CA ASN A 106 5.99 -2.10 22.79
C ASN A 106 6.98 -3.27 22.82
N ILE A 107 8.23 -3.02 22.42
CA ILE A 107 9.33 -3.99 22.49
C ILE A 107 10.40 -3.41 23.42
N ASP A 108 10.77 -4.12 24.49
CA ASP A 108 11.79 -3.71 25.46
C ASP A 108 11.62 -2.26 25.99
N ASN A 109 10.39 -1.90 26.38
CA ASN A 109 9.99 -0.54 26.81
C ASN A 109 10.14 0.57 25.75
N THR A 110 10.29 0.19 24.48
CA THR A 110 10.32 1.13 23.35
C THR A 110 9.02 0.98 22.56
N GLU A 111 8.34 2.10 22.32
CA GLU A 111 7.11 2.14 21.52
C GLU A 111 7.42 2.35 20.03
N TYR A 112 6.93 1.43 19.22
CA TYR A 112 6.99 1.41 17.77
C TYR A 112 5.59 1.61 17.20
N THR A 113 5.52 2.12 15.98
CA THR A 113 4.27 2.32 15.24
C THR A 113 4.23 1.41 14.03
N THR A 114 3.03 0.99 13.65
CA THR A 114 2.84 0.21 12.42
C THR A 114 1.75 0.79 11.56
N ARG A 115 1.87 0.57 10.25
CA ARG A 115 0.80 0.76 9.28
C ARG A 115 0.10 -0.57 9.02
N VAL A 116 -1.21 -0.52 8.87
CA VAL A 116 -2.05 -1.68 8.58
C VAL A 116 -2.77 -1.49 7.25
N PHE A 117 -2.65 -2.49 6.40
CA PHE A 117 -3.43 -2.62 5.17
C PHE A 117 -4.38 -3.81 5.28
N VAL A 118 -5.63 -3.66 4.84
CA VAL A 118 -6.55 -4.80 4.75
C VAL A 118 -6.78 -5.17 3.30
N THR A 119 -6.47 -6.42 2.98
CA THR A 119 -6.70 -7.00 1.67
C THR A 119 -8.18 -7.32 1.43
N LEU A 120 -8.56 -7.53 0.17
CA LEU A 120 -9.94 -7.91 -0.18
C LEU A 120 -10.35 -9.30 0.37
N ASP A 121 -9.39 -10.18 0.60
CA ASP A 121 -9.56 -11.53 1.15
C ASP A 121 -9.48 -11.59 2.69
N ASN A 122 -9.74 -10.47 3.39
CA ASN A 122 -9.82 -10.41 4.85
C ASN A 122 -8.49 -10.71 5.58
N THR A 123 -7.35 -10.31 5.01
CA THR A 123 -6.05 -10.34 5.70
C THR A 123 -5.61 -8.93 6.07
N GLU A 124 -5.25 -8.73 7.34
CA GLU A 124 -4.52 -7.54 7.81
C GLU A 124 -3.02 -7.78 7.60
N LEU A 125 -2.39 -6.94 6.78
CA LEU A 125 -0.94 -6.83 6.65
C LEU A 125 -0.45 -5.71 7.58
N VAL A 126 0.36 -6.05 8.56
CA VAL A 126 0.94 -5.13 9.54
C VAL A 126 2.43 -4.94 9.25
N VAL A 127 2.85 -3.70 9.07
CA VAL A 127 4.23 -3.32 8.72
C VAL A 127 4.72 -2.18 9.61
N VAL A 128 5.99 -2.23 10.02
CA VAL A 128 6.62 -1.12 10.75
C VAL A 128 6.73 0.10 9.82
N ASP A 129 6.17 1.23 10.21
CA ASP A 129 6.14 2.47 9.40
C ASP A 129 7.30 3.42 9.76
N ASP A 130 7.32 4.64 9.22
CA ASP A 130 8.30 5.69 9.53
C ASP A 130 7.77 6.80 10.47
N GLU A 131 6.65 6.57 11.17
CA GLU A 131 6.06 7.62 12.01
C GLU A 131 6.77 7.78 13.38
N SER A 132 7.38 6.72 13.92
CA SER A 132 8.16 6.77 15.17
C SER A 132 9.66 6.86 14.93
N ILE A 133 10.35 7.71 15.71
CA ILE A 133 11.83 7.81 15.67
C ILE A 133 12.53 6.48 15.99
N TYR A 134 11.88 5.61 16.76
CA TYR A 134 12.41 4.30 17.12
C TYR A 134 12.26 3.30 15.98
N ASN A 135 11.29 3.52 15.07
CA ASN A 135 11.10 2.67 13.90
C ASN A 135 12.26 2.77 12.92
N ASP A 136 13.00 3.88 12.86
CA ASP A 136 14.10 4.03 11.91
C ASP A 136 15.17 2.94 12.08
N ASP A 137 15.61 2.70 13.32
CA ASP A 137 16.61 1.66 13.61
C ASP A 137 16.04 0.26 13.36
N LEU A 138 14.78 0.02 13.73
CA LEU A 138 14.12 -1.26 13.49
C LEU A 138 13.94 -1.54 11.99
N ARG A 139 13.44 -0.57 11.22
CA ARG A 139 13.24 -0.72 9.77
C ARG A 139 14.54 -0.99 9.03
N ARG A 140 15.66 -0.37 9.44
CA ARG A 140 16.99 -0.67 8.89
C ARG A 140 17.45 -2.11 9.13
N LYS A 141 16.86 -2.81 10.10
CA LYS A 141 17.14 -4.22 10.39
C LYS A 141 16.13 -5.14 9.71
N VAL A 142 14.85 -4.75 9.68
CA VAL A 142 13.74 -5.58 9.20
C VAL A 142 13.94 -5.99 7.73
N TYR A 143 14.36 -5.09 6.84
CA TYR A 143 14.52 -5.43 5.42
C TYR A 143 15.65 -6.44 5.13
N HIS A 144 16.55 -6.71 6.11
CA HIS A 144 17.55 -7.77 6.02
C HIS A 144 17.04 -9.15 6.45
N LEU A 145 15.85 -9.22 7.06
CA LEU A 145 15.21 -10.49 7.42
C LEU A 145 14.63 -11.17 6.18
N LEU A 146 14.32 -12.46 6.28
CA LEU A 146 13.53 -13.15 5.25
C LEU A 146 12.14 -12.51 5.13
N GLU A 147 11.56 -12.49 3.93
CA GLU A 147 10.30 -11.79 3.61
C GLU A 147 9.16 -12.11 4.60
N ASN A 148 9.06 -13.37 5.04
CA ASN A 148 8.03 -13.82 5.98
C ASN A 148 8.18 -13.25 7.41
N PHE A 149 9.26 -12.52 7.70
CA PHE A 149 9.50 -11.81 8.96
C PHE A 149 9.47 -10.29 8.79
N GLN A 150 9.23 -9.79 7.58
CA GLN A 150 9.21 -8.36 7.28
C GLN A 150 7.84 -7.71 7.49
N SER A 151 6.81 -8.53 7.67
CA SER A 151 5.46 -8.14 8.05
C SER A 151 4.82 -9.22 8.92
N LEU A 152 3.71 -8.85 9.54
CA LEU A 152 2.81 -9.77 10.21
C LEU A 152 1.48 -9.78 9.45
N GLU A 153 1.02 -10.97 9.09
CA GLU A 153 -0.30 -11.19 8.48
C GLU A 153 -1.29 -11.74 9.52
N ILE A 154 -2.47 -11.13 9.61
CA ILE A 154 -3.54 -11.55 10.51
C ILE A 154 -4.80 -11.82 9.71
N SER A 155 -5.29 -13.06 9.76
CA SER A 155 -6.57 -13.42 9.13
C SER A 155 -7.75 -12.92 9.97
N LEU A 156 -8.53 -11.98 9.42
CA LEU A 156 -9.68 -11.37 10.09
C LEU A 156 -10.82 -12.36 10.32
N ASP A 157 -10.91 -13.42 9.51
CA ASP A 157 -11.89 -14.49 9.72
C ASP A 157 -11.55 -15.33 10.96
N LYS A 158 -10.26 -15.41 11.33
CA LYS A 158 -9.79 -16.14 12.52
C LYS A 158 -9.74 -15.27 13.76
N VAL A 159 -9.41 -13.98 13.61
CA VAL A 159 -9.29 -13.02 14.72
C VAL A 159 -10.11 -11.76 14.41
N PRO A 160 -11.45 -11.87 14.46
CA PRO A 160 -12.34 -10.78 14.03
C PRO A 160 -12.36 -9.58 15.00
N ASN A 161 -12.02 -9.80 16.27
CA ASN A 161 -12.01 -8.76 17.30
C ASN A 161 -10.69 -7.97 17.27
N TYR A 162 -10.78 -6.63 17.28
CA TYR A 162 -9.61 -5.73 17.23
C TYR A 162 -8.68 -5.88 18.45
N GLU A 163 -9.22 -5.98 19.66
CA GLU A 163 -8.43 -6.11 20.89
C GLU A 163 -7.58 -7.39 20.90
N ASP A 164 -8.11 -8.47 20.31
CA ASP A 164 -7.35 -9.72 20.18
C ASP A 164 -6.27 -9.62 19.10
N ARG A 165 -6.49 -8.85 18.04
CA ARG A 165 -5.44 -8.54 17.05
C ARG A 165 -4.34 -7.70 17.65
N GLU A 166 -4.69 -6.68 18.42
CA GLU A 166 -3.73 -5.84 19.14
C GLU A 166 -2.83 -6.67 20.07
N LYS A 167 -3.40 -7.64 20.81
CA LYS A 167 -2.63 -8.59 21.63
C LYS A 167 -1.69 -9.50 20.83
N ILE A 168 -2.00 -9.81 19.57
CA ILE A 168 -1.12 -10.61 18.69
C ILE A 168 0.06 -9.76 18.26
N VAL A 169 -0.20 -8.52 17.85
CA VAL A 169 0.81 -7.59 17.37
C VAL A 169 1.80 -7.19 18.48
N GLN A 170 1.36 -7.19 19.75
CA GLN A 170 2.21 -6.87 20.91
C GLN A 170 3.06 -8.05 21.45
N LYS A 171 2.95 -9.25 20.88
CA LYS A 171 3.72 -10.44 21.31
C LYS A 171 4.98 -10.63 20.49
#